data_AF-A0A1G9AMJ4-F1
#
_entry.id   AF-A0A1G9AMJ4-F1
#
_cell.length_a   1.000
_cell.length_b   1.000
_cell.length_c   1.000
_cell.angle_alpha   90.00
_cell.angle_beta   90.00
_cell.angle_gamma   90.00
#
_symmetry.space_group_name_H-M   'P 1'
#
loop_
_entity.id
_entity.type
_entity.pdbx_description
1 polymer ?
#
loop_
_entity_poly.entity_id
_entity_poly.type
_entity_poly.pdbx_seq_one_letter_code
_entity_poly.pdbx_strand_id
1 'polypeptide(L)' 'MDERSATAYPLEDKAARDNRRLLRGAMAGRGFHNYPQEWRHYTCQPEPWPDRYFDMPVE' A
#
# COMPACT_ATOMS: atom_id res chain seq x y z
N MET A 1 12.68 6.92 -7.88
CA MET A 1 11.98 6.03 -6.93
C MET A 1 12.89 5.82 -5.73
N ASP A 2 12.44 6.06 -4.50
CA ASP A 2 13.23 5.76 -3.28
C ASP A 2 13.10 4.27 -2.97
N GLU A 3 14.21 3.53 -2.98
CA GLU A 3 14.26 2.09 -2.69
C GLU A 3 13.70 1.74 -1.31
N ARG A 4 13.83 2.64 -0.33
CA ARG A 4 13.30 2.46 1.02
C ARG A 4 11.78 2.40 1.06
N SER A 5 11.11 2.87 0.01
CA SER A 5 9.66 2.77 -0.12
C SER A 5 9.19 1.36 -0.44
N ALA A 6 10.04 0.49 -1.00
CA ALA A 6 9.65 -0.88 -1.32
C ALA A 6 9.15 -1.64 -0.08
N THR A 7 8.07 -2.40 -0.22
CA THR A 7 7.44 -3.13 0.88
C THR A 7 8.40 -4.12 1.52
N ALA A 8 9.23 -4.77 0.70
CA ALA A 8 10.22 -5.75 1.13
C ALA A 8 11.58 -5.14 1.50
N TYR A 9 11.73 -3.80 1.49
CA TYR A 9 13.01 -3.16 1.81
C TYR A 9 13.47 -3.56 3.23
N PRO A 10 14.73 -3.98 3.41
CA PRO A 10 15.24 -4.45 4.70
C PRO A 10 15.53 -3.26 5.62
N LEU A 11 14.49 -2.76 6.30
CA LEU A 11 14.65 -1.70 7.29
C LEU A 11 15.43 -2.20 8.52
N GLU A 12 16.38 -1.39 8.97
CA GLU A 12 17.14 -1.65 10.19
C GLU A 12 16.28 -1.49 11.45
N ASP A 13 15.43 -0.46 11.48
CA ASP A 13 14.51 -0.21 12.59
C ASP A 13 13.44 -1.31 12.69
N LYS A 14 13.40 -1.98 13.84
CA LYS A 14 12.41 -3.00 14.16
C LYS A 14 10.99 -2.41 14.21
N ALA A 15 10.80 -1.22 14.78
CA ALA A 15 9.47 -0.62 14.89
C ALA A 15 8.88 -0.32 13.51
N ALA A 16 9.68 0.27 12.61
CA ALA A 16 9.26 0.50 11.24
C ALA A 16 8.90 -0.80 10.49
N ARG A 17 9.68 -1.89 10.66
CA ARG A 17 9.33 -3.20 10.06
C ARG A 17 8.01 -3.74 10.57
N ASP A 18 7.80 -3.69 11.89
CA ASP A 18 6.59 -4.23 12.51
C ASP A 18 5.35 -3.41 12.14
N ASN A 19 5.48 -2.09 12.03
CA ASN A 19 4.42 -1.21 11.54
C ASN A 19 4.04 -1.51 10.08
N ARG A 20 5.03 -1.72 9.19
CA ARG A 20 4.75 -2.10 7.79
C ARG A 20 4.05 -3.45 7.68
N ARG A 21 4.43 -4.43 8.53
CA ARG A 21 3.78 -5.75 8.59
C ARG A 21 2.34 -5.64 9.09
N LEU A 22 2.11 -4.85 10.15
CA LEU A 22 0.78 -4.60 10.70
C LEU A 22 -0.13 -3.96 9.67
N LEU A 23 0.33 -2.90 8.99
CA LEU A 23 -0.44 -2.25 7.93
C LEU A 23 -0.79 -3.24 6.82
N ARG A 24 0.20 -3.96 6.29
CA ARG A 24 -0.02 -4.93 5.21
C ARG A 24 -1.05 -5.99 5.58
N GLY A 25 -0.96 -6.53 6.80
CA GLY A 25 -1.92 -7.52 7.30
C GLY A 25 -3.33 -6.95 7.45
N ALA A 26 -3.46 -5.76 8.02
CA ALA A 26 -4.76 -5.09 8.21
C ALA A 26 -5.44 -4.74 6.89
N MET A 27 -4.67 -4.27 5.90
CA MET A 27 -5.18 -3.95 4.56
C MET A 27 -5.59 -5.21 3.80
N ALA A 28 -4.74 -6.25 3.80
CA ALA A 28 -5.08 -7.54 3.18
C ALA A 28 -6.35 -8.16 3.77
N GLY A 29 -6.52 -8.10 5.10
CA GLY A 29 -7.73 -8.57 5.79
C GLY A 29 -9.01 -7.83 5.42
N ARG A 30 -8.90 -6.66 4.76
CA ARG A 30 -10.03 -5.85 4.27
C ARG A 30 -10.18 -5.88 2.75
N GLY A 31 -9.49 -6.78 2.05
CA GLY A 31 -9.59 -6.90 0.59
C GLY A 31 -8.74 -5.89 -0.18
N PHE A 32 -7.75 -5.25 0.45
CA PHE A 32 -6.79 -4.41 -0.24
C PHE A 32 -5.54 -5.20 -0.66
N HIS A 33 -5.04 -4.92 -1.86
CA HIS A 33 -3.82 -5.49 -2.41
C HIS A 33 -2.67 -4.47 -2.35
N ASN A 34 -1.51 -4.86 -1.83
CA ASN A 34 -0.35 -3.97 -1.71
C ASN A 34 0.40 -3.80 -3.02
N TYR A 35 0.89 -2.59 -3.30
CA TYR A 35 1.86 -2.32 -4.35
C TYR A 35 3.31 -2.55 -3.85
N PRO A 36 4.12 -3.43 -4.48
CA PRO A 36 5.42 -3.82 -3.92
C PRO A 36 6.47 -2.70 -3.82
N GLN A 37 6.39 -1.67 -4.66
CA GLN A 37 7.38 -0.58 -4.67
C GLN A 37 7.09 0.51 -3.64
N GLU A 38 5.88 0.52 -3.05
CA GLU A 38 5.47 1.50 -2.05
C GLU A 38 4.67 0.84 -0.93
N TRP A 39 5.27 0.71 0.26
CA TRP A 39 4.67 0.07 1.44
C TRP A 39 3.33 0.67 1.88
N ARG A 40 3.05 1.91 1.46
CA ARG A 40 1.84 2.68 1.76
C ARG A 40 0.76 2.62 0.67
N HIS A 41 1.07 2.09 -0.51
CA HIS A 41 0.15 2.07 -1.65
C HIS A 41 -0.62 0.74 -1.68
N TYR A 42 -1.95 0.85 -1.77
CA TYR A 42 -2.85 -0.29 -1.82
C TYR A 42 -4.03 -0.01 -2.77
N THR A 43 -4.48 -1.05 -3.46
CA THR A 43 -5.66 -1.02 -4.35
C THR A 43 -6.76 -1.88 -3.74
N CYS A 44 -8.01 -1.40 -3.71
CA CYS A 44 -9.16 -2.19 -3.28
C CYS A 44 -9.43 -3.31 -4.31
N GLN A 45 -9.72 -4.53 -3.85
CA GLN A 45 -10.02 -5.66 -4.73
C GLN A 45 -11.37 -6.32 -4.36
N PRO A 46 -12.30 -6.48 -5.32
CA PRO A 46 -12.20 -6.01 -6.70
C PRO A 46 -12.29 -4.48 -6.79
N GLU A 47 -11.50 -3.88 -7.67
CA GLU A 47 -11.61 -2.45 -7.94
C GLU A 47 -12.86 -2.19 -8.81
N PRO A 48 -13.75 -1.25 -8.43
CA PRO A 48 -14.98 -1.01 -9.19
C PRO A 48 -14.78 -0.36 -10.56
N TRP A 49 -13.71 0.43 -10.75
CA TRP A 49 -13.47 1.20 -11.96
C TRP A 49 -11.99 1.22 -12.40
N PRO A 50 -11.40 0.06 -12.77
CA PRO A 50 -9.96 -0.04 -13.06
C PRO A 50 -9.47 0.84 -14.22
N ASP A 51 -10.34 1.14 -15.18
CA ASP A 51 -9.99 1.93 -16.38
C ASP A 51 -10.60 3.34 -16.34
N ARG A 52 -11.08 3.81 -15.18
CA ARG A 52 -11.66 5.16 -15.03
C ARG A 52 -10.83 6.01 -14.09
N TYR A 53 -10.28 7.09 -14.64
CA TYR A 53 -9.66 8.15 -13.87
C TYR A 53 -10.67 9.28 -13.66
N PHE A 54 -10.93 9.64 -12.41
CA PHE A 54 -11.83 10.74 -12.07
C PHE A 54 -11.05 12.05 -12.07
N ASP A 55 -11.62 13.09 -12.70
CA ASP A 55 -11.06 14.44 -12.78
C ASP A 55 -12.08 15.47 -12.26
N MET A 56 -12.62 15.19 -11.07
CA MET A 56 -13.52 16.09 -10.36
C MET A 56 -12.80 16.60 -9.09
N PRO A 57 -13.11 17.83 -8.61
CA PRO A 57 -12.52 18.34 -7.37
C PRO A 57 -12.81 17.45 -6.16
N VAL A 58 -11.84 17.37 -5.24
CA VAL A 58 -12.01 16.80 -3.91
C VAL A 58 -12.43 17.93 -2.97
N GLU A 59 -13.53 17.74 -2.23
CA GLU A 59 -14.02 18.70 -1.22
C GLU A 59 -13.31 18.55 0.13
#